data_AF-A0A957FTC4-F1
#
_entry.id   AF-A0A957FTC4-F1
#
_cell.length_a   1.000
_cell.length_b   1.000
_cell.length_c   1.000
_cell.angle_alpha   90.00
_cell.angle_beta   90.00
_cell.angle_gamma   90.00
#
_symmetry.space_group_name_H-M   'P 1'
#
loop_
_entity.id
_entity.type
_entity.pdbx_description
1 polymer ?
#
loop_
_entity_poly.entity_id
_entity_poly.type
_entity_poly.pdbx_seq_one_letter_code
_entity_poly.pdbx_strand_id
1 'polypeptide(L)' 'MKIVVDAMGSDQNPAPDVEGGVMAAREFGDEIILVGDQKKIEAELAKHDTAGLKVTVRHAKEAVVMTDKPRDV' A
#
# COMPACT_ATOMS: atom_id res chain seq x y z
N MET A 1 -1.78 6.16 -15.14
CA MET A 1 -0.44 6.35 -14.57
C MET A 1 -0.16 5.22 -13.58
N LYS A 2 1.10 4.91 -13.27
CA LYS A 2 1.45 3.93 -12.22
C LYS A 2 1.97 4.67 -11.01
N ILE A 3 1.37 4.43 -9.85
CA ILE A 3 1.71 5.09 -8.58
C ILE A 3 2.07 4.02 -7.57
N VAL A 4 3.22 4.18 -6.93
CA VAL A 4 3.69 3.30 -5.87
C VAL A 4 3.43 3.99 -4.54
N VAL A 5 2.77 3.29 -3.62
CA VAL A 5 2.39 3.79 -2.30
C VAL A 5 2.99 2.86 -1.25
N ASP A 6 3.76 3.43 -0.32
CA ASP A 6 4.20 2.70 0.87
C ASP A 6 3.00 2.57 1.83
N ALA A 7 2.50 1.34 1.98
CA ALA A 7 1.35 1.03 2.82
C ALA A 7 1.74 0.81 4.29
N MET A 8 3.00 1.07 4.66
CA MET A 8 3.54 0.92 6.01
C MET A 8 4.00 2.24 6.62
N GLY A 9 3.84 3.37 5.91
CA GLY A 9 4.34 4.67 6.35
C GLY A 9 3.51 5.32 7.46
N SER A 10 2.23 4.95 7.60
CA SER A 10 1.34 5.56 8.59
C SER A 10 1.41 4.89 9.97
N ASP A 11 1.13 5.63 11.03
CA ASP A 11 1.04 5.07 12.39
C ASP A 11 -0.09 4.04 12.55
N GLN A 12 -1.12 4.14 11.71
CA GLN A 12 -2.26 3.21 11.65
C GLN A 12 -2.18 2.25 10.46
N ASN A 13 -0.97 1.99 9.97
CA ASN A 13 -0.76 1.13 8.81
C ASN A 13 -1.38 -0.27 8.98
N PRO A 14 -1.84 -0.90 7.88
CA PRO A 14 -1.90 -0.38 6.51
C PRO A 14 -3.23 0.31 6.15
N ALA A 15 -4.14 0.51 7.10
CA ALA A 15 -5.53 0.90 6.83
C ALA A 15 -5.71 2.20 6.01
N PRO A 16 -5.17 3.36 6.44
CA PRO A 16 -5.40 4.62 5.71
C PRO A 16 -4.70 4.64 4.34
N ASP A 17 -3.56 3.96 4.21
CA ASP A 17 -2.79 3.92 2.97
C ASP A 17 -3.48 3.04 1.91
N VAL A 18 -4.03 1.90 2.34
CA VAL A 18 -4.83 1.02 1.48
C VAL A 18 -6.12 1.70 1.05
N GLU A 19 -6.85 2.32 1.99
CA GLU A 19 -8.10 3.02 1.68
C GLU A 19 -7.85 4.16 0.68
N GLY A 20 -6.83 4.98 0.92
CA GLY A 20 -6.43 6.06 0.01
C GLY A 20 -6.05 5.55 -1.37
N GLY A 21 -5.29 4.44 -1.43
CA GLY A 21 -4.93 3.80 -2.69
C GLY A 21 -6.14 3.28 -3.47
N VAL A 22 -7.09 2.63 -2.80
CA VAL A 22 -8.33 2.14 -3.42
C VAL A 22 -9.18 3.30 -3.93
N MET A 23 -9.33 4.37 -3.14
CA MET A 23 -10.05 5.57 -3.56
C MET A 23 -9.41 6.21 -4.79
N ALA A 24 -8.08 6.35 -4.81
CA ALA A 24 -7.36 6.92 -5.95
C ALA A 24 -7.49 6.05 -7.21
N ALA A 25 -7.38 4.71 -7.07
CA ALA A 25 -7.58 3.79 -8.18
C ALA A 25 -9.00 3.89 -8.76
N ARG A 26 -10.00 4.11 -7.90
CA ARG A 26 -11.41 4.24 -8.30
C ARG A 26 -11.72 5.58 -8.97
N GLU A 27 -11.24 6.68 -8.41
CA GLU A 27 -11.55 8.03 -8.90
C GLU A 27 -10.77 8.35 -10.19
N PHE A 28 -9.48 7.99 -10.24
CA PHE A 28 -8.61 8.37 -11.34
C PHE A 28 -8.37 7.24 -12.35
N GLY A 29 -8.76 6.00 -12.04
CA GLY A 29 -8.50 4.84 -12.89
C GLY A 29 -7.01 4.48 -13.00
N ASP A 30 -6.19 5.03 -12.12
CA ASP A 30 -4.75 4.80 -12.07
C ASP A 30 -4.40 3.43 -11.51
N GLU A 31 -3.22 2.94 -11.88
CA GLU A 31 -2.69 1.69 -11.33
C GLU A 31 -1.91 1.99 -10.05
N ILE A 32 -2.41 1.44 -8.94
CA ILE A 32 -1.86 1.64 -7.60
C ILE A 32 -1.12 0.38 -7.18
N ILE A 33 0.15 0.55 -6.78
CA ILE A 33 1.01 -0.52 -6.28
C ILE A 33 1.26 -0.25 -4.80
N LEU A 34 0.63 -1.03 -3.93
CA LEU A 34 0.81 -0.97 -2.49
C LEU A 34 2.03 -1.80 -2.08
N VAL A 35 2.99 -1.18 -1.41
CA VAL A 35 4.24 -1.81 -1.00
C VAL A 35 4.25 -1.98 0.52
N GLY A 36 4.62 -3.17 1.01
CA GLY A 36 4.74 -3.43 2.45
C GLY A 36 4.55 -4.89 2.85
N ASP A 37 4.02 -5.10 4.07
CA ASP A 37 3.64 -6.44 4.54
C ASP A 37 2.41 -6.91 3.76
N GLN A 38 2.65 -7.82 2.80
CA GLN A 38 1.62 -8.32 1.90
C GLN A 38 0.43 -8.91 2.67
N LYS A 39 0.65 -9.63 3.77
CA LYS A 39 -0.46 -10.26 4.51
C LYS A 39 -1.37 -9.21 5.15
N LYS A 40 -0.79 -8.16 5.73
CA LYS A 40 -1.56 -7.07 6.33
C LYS A 40 -2.33 -6.29 5.26
N ILE A 41 -1.66 -5.97 4.16
CA ILE A 41 -2.25 -5.21 3.04
C ILE A 41 -3.39 -6.00 2.40
N GLU A 42 -3.20 -7.30 2.12
CA GLU A 42 -4.25 -8.16 1.54
C GLU A 42 -5.45 -8.33 2.48
N ALA A 43 -5.21 -8.47 3.79
CA ALA A 43 -6.28 -8.56 4.78
C ALA A 43 -7.11 -7.27 4.85
N GLU A 44 -6.49 -6.11 4.66
CA GLU A 44 -7.20 -4.84 4.59
C GLU A 44 -7.93 -4.67 3.25
N LEU A 45 -7.26 -4.95 2.13
CA LEU A 45 -7.87 -4.90 0.80
C LEU A 45 -9.11 -5.77 0.68
N ALA A 46 -9.16 -6.92 1.38
CA ALA A 46 -10.33 -7.79 1.42
C ALA A 46 -11.58 -7.13 2.05
N LYS A 47 -11.42 -6.04 2.81
CA LYS A 47 -12.52 -5.25 3.37
C LYS A 47 -13.04 -4.19 2.39
N HIS A 48 -12.32 -3.93 1.29
CA HIS A 48 -12.69 -2.95 0.29
C HIS A 48 -13.14 -3.63 -1.01
N ASP A 49 -14.09 -2.99 -1.70
CA ASP A 49 -14.48 -3.42 -3.04
C ASP A 49 -13.43 -2.96 -4.08
N THR A 50 -12.58 -3.89 -4.47
CA THR A 50 -11.49 -3.69 -5.43
C THR A 50 -11.83 -4.23 -6.83
N ALA A 51 -13.08 -4.64 -7.05
CA ALA A 51 -13.49 -5.21 -8.32
C ALA A 51 -13.29 -4.22 -9.48
N GLY A 52 -12.51 -4.63 -10.47
CA GLY A 52 -12.20 -3.81 -11.65
C GLY A 52 -11.18 -2.69 -11.42
N LEU A 53 -10.64 -2.55 -10.19
CA LEU A 53 -9.58 -1.59 -9.89
C LEU A 53 -8.21 -2.18 -10.20
N LYS A 54 -7.29 -1.31 -10.66
CA LYS A 54 -5.90 -1.68 -10.94
C LYS A 54 -5.05 -1.54 -9.68
N VAL A 55 -5.38 -2.30 -8.63
CA VAL A 55 -4.63 -2.31 -7.37
C VAL A 55 -3.81 -3.59 -7.28
N THR A 56 -2.51 -3.46 -7.04
CA THR A 56 -1.58 -4.59 -6.89
C THR A 56 -0.76 -4.45 -5.62
N VAL A 57 -0.38 -5.58 -5.02
CA VAL A 57 0.43 -5.61 -3.80
C VAL A 57 1.82 -6.12 -4.11
N ARG A 58 2.84 -5.40 -3.64
CA ARG A 58 4.25 -5.79 -3.73
C ARG A 58 4.80 -5.97 -2.33
N HIS A 59 5.15 -7.21 -1.99
CA HIS A 59 5.79 -7.48 -0.70
C HIS A 59 7.16 -6.80 -0.62
N ALA A 60 7.36 -5.97 0.41
CA ALA A 60 8.68 -5.51 0.83
C ALA A 60 9.15 -6.34 2.01
N LYS A 61 10.34 -6.93 1.89
CA LYS A 61 10.93 -7.81 2.91
C LYS A 61 11.39 -7.04 4.16
N GLU A 62 11.68 -5.76 4.01
CA GLU A 62 12.15 -4.85 5.05
C GLU A 62 11.25 -3.61 5.06
N ALA A 63 10.63 -3.35 6.21
CA ALA A 63 10.04 -2.04 6.51
C ALA A 63 11.12 -1.25 7.26
N VAL A 64 11.47 -0.07 6.76
CA VAL A 64 12.40 0.84 7.46
C VAL A 64 11.68 1.32 8.72
N VAL A 65 12.07 0.78 9.87
CA VAL A 65 11.60 1.26 11.18
C VAL A 65 12.23 2.63 11.44
N MET A 66 11.53 3.52 12.14
CA MET A 66 12.01 4.90 12.44
C MET A 66 13.37 4.98 13.17
N THR A 67 13.90 3.85 13.63
CA THR A 67 15.21 3.74 14.28
C THR A 67 16.34 3.41 13.30
N ASP A 68 16.04 3.13 12.03
CA ASP A 68 17.02 2.80 11.01
C ASP A 68 17.66 4.04 10.39
N LYS A 69 18.97 3.99 10.19
CA LYS A 69 19.70 5.09 9.54
C LYS A 69 19.53 4.95 8.03
N PRO A 70 19.26 6.03 7.29
CA PRO A 70 18.94 5.99 5.85
C PRO A 70 20.10 5.57 4.93
N ARG A 71 21.19 5.01 5.45
CA ARG A 71 22.44 4.75 4.70
C ARG A 71 22.78 3.27 4.51
N ASP A 72 22.03 2.33 5.08
CA ASP A 72 22.31 0.90 5.01
C ASP A 72 21.16 0.11 4.36
N VAL A 73 20.68 0.58 3.21
CA VAL A 73 19.81 -0.18 2.28
C VAL A 73 20.40 -0.20 0.87
#